data_AF-A0A6I6GUB4-F1
#
_entry.id   AF-A0A6I6GUB4-F1
#
_cell.length_a   1.000
_cell.length_b   1.000
_cell.length_c   1.000
_cell.angle_alpha   90.00
_cell.angle_beta   90.00
_cell.angle_gamma   90.00
#
_symmetry.space_group_name_H-M   'P 1'
#
loop_
_entity.id
_entity.type
_entity.pdbx_description
1 polymer ?
#
loop_
_entity_poly.entity_id
_entity_poly.type
_entity_poly.pdbx_seq_one_letter_code
_entity_poly.pdbx_strand_id
1 'polypeptide(L)'
;MLRNIWAALLILITTNAVAQTTYVPLWAKEGWLLDRMEIKAGTNNALNLSTVKPYMRKAYVAVADSVRQLLLQNQNPWQLSAVDQYNLDRFQANNSEYKPIHNSRYAFMEK
;
A
#
# COMPACT_ATOMS: atom_id res chain seq x y z
N MET A 1 -19.34 21.27 -36.71
CA MET A 1 -18.23 20.31 -36.49
C MET A 1 -17.50 20.53 -35.17
N LEU A 2 -17.08 21.76 -34.83
CA LEU A 2 -16.30 22.07 -33.62
C LEU A 2 -16.95 21.58 -32.30
N ARG A 3 -18.28 21.68 -32.16
CA ARG A 3 -19.03 21.24 -30.96
C ARG A 3 -18.89 19.75 -30.66
N ASN A 4 -18.90 18.91 -31.70
CA ASN A 4 -18.84 17.46 -31.55
C ASN A 4 -17.42 17.00 -31.19
N ILE A 5 -16.41 17.75 -31.64
CA ILE A 5 -15.00 17.52 -31.30
C ILE A 5 -14.76 17.79 -29.81
N TRP A 6 -15.35 18.86 -29.26
CA TRP A 6 -15.29 19.16 -27.82
C TRP A 6 -15.93 18.08 -26.95
N ALA A 7 -17.09 17.56 -27.36
CA ALA A 7 -17.75 16.46 -26.65
C ALA A 7 -16.88 15.18 -26.66
N ALA A 8 -16.27 14.86 -27.80
CA ALA A 8 -15.37 13.71 -27.91
C ALA A 8 -14.12 13.85 -27.02
N LEU A 9 -13.52 15.05 -26.97
CA LEU A 9 -12.39 15.37 -26.11
C LEU A 9 -12.73 15.23 -24.61
N LEU A 10 -13.90 15.72 -24.19
CA LEU A 10 -14.36 15.58 -22.81
C LEU A 10 -14.51 14.12 -22.39
N ILE A 11 -15.09 13.29 -23.27
CA ILE A 11 -15.24 11.85 -23.01
C ILE A 11 -13.86 11.19 -22.88
N LEU A 12 -12.95 11.45 -23.83
CA LEU A 12 -11.60 10.86 -23.83
C LEU A 12 -10.78 11.23 -22.58
N ILE A 13 -10.93 12.46 -22.07
CA ILE A 13 -10.20 12.89 -20.86
C ILE A 13 -10.76 12.20 -19.61
N THR A 14 -12.08 12.12 -19.46
CA THR A 14 -12.70 11.51 -18.27
C THR A 14 -12.45 10.02 -18.16
N THR A 15 -12.35 9.30 -19.27
CA THR A 15 -12.07 7.84 -19.27
C THR A 15 -10.60 7.49 -19.01
N ASN A 16 -9.69 8.46 -19.16
CA ASN A 16 -8.25 8.24 -19.03
C ASN A 16 -7.62 9.02 -17.86
N ALA A 17 -8.43 9.57 -16.96
CA ALA A 17 -7.94 10.27 -15.80
C ALA A 17 -7.25 9.28 -14.83
N VAL A 18 -5.93 9.40 -14.71
CA VAL A 18 -5.15 8.67 -13.70
C VAL A 18 -5.15 9.49 -12.41
N ALA A 19 -5.55 8.89 -11.30
CA ALA A 19 -5.51 9.55 -9.99
C ALA A 19 -4.06 9.73 -9.52
N GLN A 20 -3.77 10.89 -8.91
CA GLN A 20 -2.45 11.18 -8.34
C GLN A 20 -2.16 10.24 -7.15
N THR A 21 -0.92 9.74 -7.05
CA THR A 21 -0.48 9.00 -5.85
C THR A 21 -0.43 9.95 -4.66
N THR A 22 -1.00 9.53 -3.53
CA THR A 22 -1.04 10.37 -2.32
C THR A 22 0.03 9.95 -1.32
N TYR A 23 0.44 10.89 -0.48
CA TYR A 23 1.38 10.65 0.61
C TYR A 23 0.66 10.38 1.93
N VAL A 24 1.26 9.56 2.80
CA VAL A 24 0.78 9.39 4.18
C VAL A 24 0.97 10.74 4.90
N PRO A 25 -0.08 11.29 5.53
CA PRO A 25 0.04 12.54 6.26
C PRO A 25 1.06 12.39 7.41
N LEU A 26 1.85 13.42 7.68
CA LEU A 26 2.93 13.37 8.67
C LEU A 26 2.44 12.98 10.09
N TRP A 27 1.20 13.35 10.43
CA TRP A 27 0.58 13.11 11.74
C TRP A 27 -0.39 11.93 11.76
N ALA A 28 -0.38 11.11 10.71
CA ALA A 28 -1.30 9.99 10.60
C ALA A 28 -0.84 8.83 11.49
N LYS A 29 -1.80 8.06 12.04
CA LYS A 29 -1.51 6.91 12.91
C LYS A 29 -0.79 5.80 12.14
N GLU A 30 -0.75 5.84 10.83
CA GLU A 30 0.03 4.91 10.03
C GLU A 30 1.54 5.18 10.18
N GLY A 31 1.95 6.44 10.39
CA GLY A 31 3.36 6.84 10.43
C GLY A 31 4.18 6.12 11.50
N TRP A 32 3.68 6.03 12.73
CA TRP A 32 4.40 5.35 13.83
C TRP A 32 4.55 3.84 13.57
N LEU A 33 3.56 3.21 12.93
CA LEU A 33 3.63 1.79 12.57
C LEU A 33 4.73 1.56 11.54
N LEU A 34 4.77 2.40 10.50
CA LEU A 34 5.77 2.33 9.44
C LEU A 34 7.18 2.52 10.02
N ASP A 35 7.38 3.52 10.87
CA ASP A 35 8.66 3.77 11.56
C ASP A 35 9.09 2.55 12.41
N ARG A 36 8.15 1.94 13.14
CA ARG A 36 8.42 0.75 13.95
C ARG A 36 8.78 -0.47 13.11
N MET A 37 8.11 -0.66 11.97
CA MET A 37 8.43 -1.76 11.06
C MET A 37 9.82 -1.59 10.45
N GLU A 38 10.20 -0.36 10.11
CA GLU A 38 11.53 -0.05 9.59
C GLU A 38 12.63 -0.31 10.62
N ILE A 39 12.44 0.14 11.87
CA ILE A 39 13.37 -0.16 12.97
C ILE A 39 13.53 -1.68 13.17
N LYS A 40 12.44 -2.44 13.08
CA LYS A 40 12.47 -3.91 13.16
C LYS A 40 13.11 -4.57 11.94
N ALA A 41 12.98 -3.97 10.76
CA ALA A 41 13.57 -4.44 9.53
C ALA A 41 15.07 -4.17 9.43
N GLY A 42 15.57 -3.15 10.13
CA GLY A 42 16.99 -2.85 10.31
C GLY A 42 17.72 -2.60 8.99
N THR A 43 18.43 -3.62 8.51
CA THR A 43 19.28 -3.55 7.30
C THR A 43 18.55 -3.85 6.01
N ASN A 44 17.25 -4.19 6.06
CA ASN A 44 16.50 -4.51 4.86
C ASN A 44 16.14 -3.23 4.08
N ASN A 45 16.94 -2.91 3.07
CA ASN A 45 16.73 -1.76 2.19
C ASN A 45 15.37 -1.76 1.47
N ALA A 46 14.71 -2.90 1.30
CA ALA A 46 13.37 -2.95 0.72
C ALA A 46 12.29 -2.40 1.66
N LEU A 47 12.57 -2.32 2.97
CA LEU A 47 11.70 -1.79 4.01
C LEU A 47 12.13 -0.38 4.49
N ASN A 48 13.34 0.06 4.15
CA ASN A 48 13.91 1.37 4.53
C ASN A 48 13.50 2.51 3.59
N LEU A 49 12.18 2.72 3.45
CA LEU A 49 11.62 3.75 2.57
C LEU A 49 11.61 5.17 3.20
N SER A 50 12.04 5.34 4.47
CA SER A 50 11.86 6.62 5.20
C SER A 50 12.88 7.71 4.90
N THR A 51 13.84 7.47 4.02
CA THR A 51 14.87 8.47 3.68
C THR A 51 14.27 9.78 3.15
N VAL A 52 13.03 9.77 2.64
CA VAL A 52 12.28 10.98 2.25
C VAL A 52 10.84 10.92 2.78
N LYS A 53 10.53 11.72 3.81
CA LYS A 53 9.17 11.98 4.30
C LYS A 53 8.54 13.16 3.53
N PRO A 54 7.21 13.22 3.34
CA PRO A 54 6.19 12.26 3.76
C PRO A 54 6.22 10.96 2.94
N TYR A 55 5.67 9.87 3.49
CA TYR A 55 5.74 8.53 2.89
C TYR A 55 4.84 8.40 1.67
N MET A 56 5.35 7.92 0.53
CA MET A 56 4.50 7.62 -0.61
C MET A 56 3.61 6.40 -0.29
N ARG A 57 2.28 6.56 -0.21
CA ARG A 57 1.37 5.47 0.19
C ARG A 57 1.55 4.23 -0.66
N LYS A 58 1.58 4.39 -1.98
CA LYS A 58 1.73 3.28 -2.92
C LYS A 58 2.97 2.41 -2.64
N ALA A 59 4.11 3.04 -2.31
CA ALA A 59 5.34 2.31 -2.00
C ALA A 59 5.22 1.53 -0.68
N TYR A 60 4.69 2.17 0.36
CA TYR A 60 4.54 1.54 1.67
C TYR A 60 3.45 0.45 1.71
N VAL A 61 2.42 0.56 0.88
CA VAL A 61 1.41 -0.50 0.72
C VAL A 61 2.03 -1.74 0.10
N ALA A 62 2.83 -1.59 -0.96
CA ALA A 62 3.55 -2.71 -1.58
C ALA A 62 4.48 -3.41 -0.57
N VAL A 63 5.16 -2.64 0.27
CA VAL A 63 6.00 -3.17 1.35
C VAL A 63 5.17 -3.85 2.44
N ALA A 64 4.06 -3.26 2.87
CA ALA A 64 3.14 -3.90 3.82
C ALA A 64 2.60 -5.23 3.28
N ASP A 65 2.29 -5.29 1.98
CA ASP A 65 1.83 -6.52 1.32
C ASP A 65 2.91 -7.61 1.28
N SER A 66 4.18 -7.27 1.03
CA SER A 66 5.26 -8.25 1.06
C SER A 66 5.49 -8.83 2.46
N VAL A 67 5.39 -7.99 3.50
CA VAL A 67 5.44 -8.42 4.90
C VAL A 67 4.28 -9.38 5.20
N ARG A 68 3.05 -9.03 4.78
CA ARG A 68 1.88 -9.90 5.01
C ARG A 68 1.99 -11.24 4.28
N GLN A 69 2.55 -11.25 3.07
CA GLN A 69 2.78 -12.49 2.32
C GLN A 69 3.69 -13.46 3.09
N LEU A 70 4.75 -12.95 3.72
CA LEU A 70 5.63 -13.75 4.57
C LEU A 70 4.89 -14.28 5.80
N LEU A 71 4.08 -13.44 6.46
CA LEU A 71 3.27 -13.87 7.61
C LEU A 71 2.29 -14.98 7.26
N LEU A 72 1.65 -14.92 6.08
CA LEU A 72 0.74 -15.96 5.58
C LEU A 72 1.45 -17.30 5.30
N GLN A 73 2.77 -17.27 5.04
CA GLN A 73 3.62 -18.44 4.90
C GLN A 73 4.17 -18.94 6.25
N ASN A 74 3.61 -18.49 7.38
CA ASN A 74 4.10 -18.73 8.73
C ASN A 74 5.54 -18.24 8.98
N GLN A 75 6.01 -17.28 8.18
CA GLN A 75 7.32 -16.66 8.36
C GLN A 75 7.17 -15.31 9.05
N ASN A 76 7.80 -15.15 10.22
CA ASN A 76 7.82 -13.89 10.96
C ASN A 76 9.26 -13.45 11.24
N PRO A 77 10.04 -13.11 10.21
CA PRO A 77 11.47 -12.81 10.36
C PRO A 77 11.75 -11.60 11.27
N TRP A 78 10.80 -10.68 11.41
CA TRP A 78 10.93 -9.46 12.22
C TRP A 78 10.23 -9.53 13.58
N GLN A 79 9.76 -10.71 13.98
CA GLN A 79 9.09 -10.94 15.27
C GLN A 79 7.99 -9.89 15.52
N LEU A 80 7.11 -9.71 14.54
CA LEU A 80 5.95 -8.82 14.63
C LEU A 80 4.99 -9.35 15.69
N SER A 81 4.66 -8.51 16.66
CA SER A 81 3.68 -8.82 17.69
C SER A 81 2.27 -8.90 17.11
N ALA A 82 1.33 -9.48 17.86
CA ALA A 82 -0.09 -9.50 17.45
C ALA A 82 -0.64 -8.08 17.21
N VAL A 83 -0.16 -7.09 17.97
CA VAL A 83 -0.52 -5.68 17.80
C VAL A 83 0.07 -5.11 16.50
N ASP A 84 1.31 -5.45 16.16
CA ASP A 84 1.93 -5.01 14.90
C ASP A 84 1.16 -5.58 13.69
N GLN A 85 0.77 -6.87 13.76
CA GLN A 85 -0.03 -7.53 12.72
C GLN A 85 -1.41 -6.90 12.55
N TYR A 86 -2.11 -6.63 13.66
CA TYR A 86 -3.39 -5.94 13.61
C TYR A 86 -3.29 -4.55 12.96
N ASN A 87 -2.25 -3.78 13.30
CA ASN A 87 -2.04 -2.46 12.73
C ASN A 87 -1.66 -2.53 11.25
N LEU A 88 -0.88 -3.54 10.83
CA LEU A 88 -0.55 -3.81 9.43
C LEU A 88 -1.81 -4.10 8.62
N ASP A 89 -2.71 -4.94 9.15
CA ASP A 89 -3.96 -5.30 8.50
C ASP A 89 -4.90 -4.10 8.36
N ARG A 90 -4.96 -3.26 9.40
CA ARG A 90 -5.70 -2.00 9.36
C ARG A 90 -5.11 -1.02 8.34
N PHE A 91 -3.78 -0.87 8.32
CA PHE A 91 -3.09 -0.02 7.35
C PHE A 91 -3.42 -0.44 5.92
N GLN A 92 -3.36 -1.73 5.65
CA GLN A 92 -3.69 -2.31 4.36
C GLN A 92 -5.16 -2.15 3.97
N ALA A 93 -6.10 -2.30 4.92
CA ALA A 93 -7.51 -2.08 4.67
C ALA A 93 -7.79 -0.60 4.33
N ASN A 94 -7.11 0.32 5.01
CA ASN A 94 -7.24 1.77 4.75
C ASN A 94 -6.65 2.19 3.39
N ASN A 95 -5.75 1.38 2.82
CA ASN A 95 -5.08 1.66 1.55
C ASN A 95 -5.38 0.59 0.50
N SER A 96 -6.58 0.00 0.54
CA SER A 96 -6.97 -1.10 -0.35
C SER A 96 -6.91 -0.72 -1.84
N GLU A 97 -7.01 0.57 -2.16
CA GLU A 97 -6.87 1.13 -3.52
C GLU A 97 -5.50 0.89 -4.16
N TYR A 98 -4.45 0.73 -3.35
CA TYR A 98 -3.08 0.51 -3.82
C TYR A 98 -2.66 -0.95 -3.73
N LYS A 99 -3.52 -1.82 -3.21
CA LYS A 99 -3.24 -3.25 -3.22
C LYS A 99 -3.18 -3.71 -4.68
N PRO A 100 -2.11 -4.40 -5.10
CA PRO A 100 -2.18 -5.10 -6.37
C PRO A 100 -3.41 -6.02 -6.31
N ILE A 101 -4.13 -6.15 -7.42
CA ILE A 101 -5.15 -7.19 -7.59
C ILE A 101 -4.40 -8.52 -7.60
N HIS A 102 -3.93 -8.95 -6.44
CA HIS A 102 -3.49 -10.30 -6.25
C HIS A 102 -4.78 -11.09 -6.21
N ASN A 103 -4.85 -12.15 -7.02
CA ASN A 103 -6.02 -13.02 -7.11
C ASN A 103 -6.22 -13.86 -5.83
N SER A 104 -6.07 -13.25 -4.65
CA SER A 104 -6.10 -13.85 -3.33
C SER A 104 -7.48 -14.31 -2.91
N ARG A 105 -8.56 -13.92 -3.63
CA ARG A 105 -9.90 -14.49 -3.42
C ARG A 105 -9.90 -16.02 -3.61
N TYR A 106 -8.95 -16.58 -4.38
CA TYR A 106 -8.82 -18.03 -4.56
C TYR A 106 -7.89 -18.71 -3.54
N ALA A 107 -6.99 -17.97 -2.88
CA ALA A 107 -6.08 -18.56 -1.89
C ALA A 107 -6.77 -19.01 -0.59
N PHE A 108 -7.97 -18.48 -0.29
CA PHE A 108 -8.81 -18.93 0.82
C PHE A 108 -9.74 -20.09 0.44
N MET A 109 -9.82 -20.47 -0.84
CA MET A 109 -10.69 -21.52 -1.36
C MET A 109 -9.95 -22.85 -1.60
N GLU A 110 -8.62 -22.87 -1.43
CA GLU A 110 -7.76 -24.05 -1.63
C GLU A 110 -7.34 -24.75 -0.32
N LYS A 111 -8.04 -24.51 0.80
CA LYS A 111 -7.84 -25.25 2.06
C LYS A 111 -9.06 -26.07 2.43
#